data_AF-X1TLJ7-F1
#
_entry.id   AF-X1TLJ7-F1
#
_cell.length_a   1.000
_cell.length_b   1.000
_cell.length_c   1.000
_cell.angle_alpha   90.00
_cell.angle_beta   90.00
_cell.angle_gamma   90.00
#
_symmetry.space_group_name_H-M   'P 1'
#
loop_
_entity.id
_entity.type
_entity.pdbx_description
1 polymer ?
#
loop_
_entity_poly.entity_id
_entity_poly.type
_entity_poly.pdbx_seq_one_letter_code
_entity_poly.pdbx_strand_id
1 'polypeptide(L)'
;GKTELLRQFSKNKKHLFFSSDLSSEQEQLKQFSEKIFQLTGESFLQTQPFGSWEALLRYIFDHLVSKMPLIIIDEFPYLCISNTALPSILQKIWDEKGKESNIFLILCGSYMSFMEKEVLGSKSPLFGRRTGQIALHPLSFEDLKLFFPRYSEEERTDVNIAIYLFKLAIQDKFDKAYIISGDSDLIPSIEAVKILFPHKQIGVTIPIGRRAELLKQKCEKLDNSCPYYSKIYNYSKY
;
A
#
# COMPACT_ATOMS: atom_id res chain seq x y z
N GLY A 1 0.15 -0.20 -3.69
CA GLY A 1 -1.31 -0.06 -3.59
C GLY A 1 -1.80 1.28 -4.14
N LYS A 2 -1.55 2.38 -3.41
CA LYS A 2 -2.09 3.72 -3.71
C LYS A 2 -1.80 4.21 -5.14
N THR A 3 -0.52 4.31 -5.50
CA THR A 3 -0.09 4.75 -6.83
C THR A 3 -0.73 3.93 -7.94
N GLU A 4 -0.75 2.60 -7.80
CA GLU A 4 -1.37 1.70 -8.78
C GLU A 4 -2.88 1.91 -8.88
N LEU A 5 -3.57 2.04 -7.74
CA LEU A 5 -5.00 2.36 -7.71
C LEU A 5 -5.30 3.67 -8.47
N LEU A 6 -4.49 4.70 -8.26
CA LEU A 6 -4.65 5.99 -8.93
C LEU A 6 -4.35 5.91 -10.43
N ARG A 7 -3.33 5.14 -10.84
CA ARG A 7 -3.01 4.88 -12.25
C ARG A 7 -4.16 4.15 -12.96
N GLN A 8 -4.71 3.11 -12.33
CA GLN A 8 -5.86 2.40 -12.88
C GLN A 8 -7.11 3.30 -12.94
N PHE A 9 -7.33 4.11 -11.90
CA PHE A 9 -8.42 5.09 -11.87
C PHE A 9 -8.28 6.12 -13.00
N SER A 10 -7.07 6.57 -13.31
CA SER A 10 -6.84 7.65 -14.28
C SER A 10 -6.68 7.20 -15.73
N LYS A 11 -6.42 5.91 -15.98
CA LYS A 11 -6.07 5.34 -17.31
C LYS A 11 -6.96 5.80 -18.48
N ASN A 12 -8.28 5.88 -18.26
CA ASN A 12 -9.26 6.25 -19.31
C ASN A 12 -9.79 7.68 -19.15
N LYS A 13 -9.07 8.56 -18.45
CA LYS A 13 -9.47 9.94 -18.16
C LYS A 13 -8.40 10.90 -18.67
N LYS A 14 -8.80 12.08 -19.14
CA LYS A 14 -7.87 13.18 -19.38
C LYS A 14 -7.37 13.70 -18.03
N HIS A 15 -6.08 13.53 -17.76
CA HIS A 15 -5.55 13.78 -16.43
C HIS A 15 -4.09 14.23 -16.45
N LEU A 16 -3.72 14.94 -15.39
CA LEU A 16 -2.34 15.25 -15.04
C LEU A 16 -1.97 14.40 -13.83
N PHE A 17 -1.02 13.48 -13.99
CA PHE A 17 -0.46 12.68 -12.90
C PHE A 17 0.96 13.14 -12.63
N PHE A 18 1.21 13.67 -11.43
CA PHE A 18 2.53 14.01 -10.94
C PHE A 18 2.85 13.18 -9.71
N SER A 19 4.08 12.66 -9.62
CA SER A 19 4.58 11.92 -8.46
C SER A 19 5.77 12.69 -7.93
N SER A 20 5.67 13.22 -6.71
CA SER A 20 6.79 13.91 -6.07
C SER A 20 7.79 12.95 -5.45
N ASP A 21 8.99 13.46 -5.22
CA ASP A 21 10.08 12.79 -4.53
C ASP A 21 10.80 13.77 -3.59
N LEU A 22 11.89 13.32 -2.96
CA LEU A 22 12.67 14.11 -2.01
C LEU A 22 13.62 15.14 -2.67
N SER A 23 13.49 15.40 -3.98
CA SER A 23 14.30 16.40 -4.66
C SER A 23 13.93 17.84 -4.24
N SER A 24 14.79 18.80 -4.60
CA SER A 24 14.60 20.21 -4.27
C SER A 24 13.35 20.79 -4.90
N GLU A 25 12.82 21.88 -4.34
CA GLU A 25 11.67 22.58 -4.91
C GLU A 25 11.86 22.94 -6.40
N GLN A 26 13.06 23.41 -6.75
CA GLN A 26 13.41 23.80 -8.12
C GLN A 26 13.36 22.61 -9.08
N GLU A 27 13.87 21.45 -8.66
CA GLU A 27 13.84 20.22 -9.46
C GLU A 27 12.40 19.71 -9.60
N GLN A 28 11.60 19.73 -8.54
CA GLN A 28 10.20 19.32 -8.60
C GLN A 28 9.36 20.24 -9.48
N LEU A 29 9.56 21.56 -9.43
CA LEU A 29 8.91 22.52 -10.33
C LEU A 29 9.30 22.26 -11.79
N LYS A 30 10.57 21.96 -12.05
CA LYS A 30 11.05 21.62 -13.40
C LYS A 30 10.39 20.34 -13.91
N GLN A 31 10.42 19.26 -13.13
CA GLN A 31 9.78 17.99 -13.50
C GLN A 31 8.27 18.14 -13.73
N PHE A 32 7.59 18.94 -12.90
CA PHE A 32 6.16 19.21 -13.06
C PHE A 32 5.90 20.03 -14.34
N SER A 33 6.74 21.04 -14.61
CA SER A 33 6.67 21.83 -15.86
C SER A 33 6.86 20.95 -17.09
N GLU A 34 7.85 20.05 -17.07
CA GLU A 34 8.08 19.07 -18.14
C GLU A 34 6.87 18.13 -18.31
N LYS A 35 6.21 17.76 -17.22
CA LYS A 35 5.00 16.93 -17.28
C LYS A 35 3.83 17.66 -17.94
N ILE A 36 3.64 18.94 -17.62
CA ILE A 36 2.63 19.78 -18.28
C ILE A 36 2.98 19.94 -19.76
N PHE A 37 4.24 20.17 -20.10
CA PHE A 37 4.70 20.24 -21.49
C PHE A 37 4.35 18.96 -22.27
N GLN A 38 4.66 17.78 -21.72
CA GLN A 38 4.35 16.50 -22.38
C GLN A 38 2.85 16.31 -22.67
N LEU A 39 1.97 16.91 -21.86
CA LEU A 39 0.52 16.80 -22.01
C LEU A 39 -0.09 17.88 -22.90
N THR A 40 0.51 19.07 -22.92
CA THR A 40 -0.06 20.26 -23.59
C THR A 40 0.63 20.59 -24.92
N GLY A 41 1.89 20.20 -25.08
CA GLY A 41 2.75 20.60 -26.20
C GLY A 41 3.26 22.04 -26.12
N GLU A 42 3.07 22.76 -25.00
CA GLU A 42 3.44 24.17 -24.88
C GLU A 42 4.95 24.37 -24.74
N SER A 43 5.62 24.59 -25.88
CA SER A 43 7.08 24.60 -26.00
C SER A 43 7.82 25.60 -25.09
N PHE A 44 7.17 26.68 -24.64
CA PHE A 44 7.80 27.63 -23.72
C PHE A 44 8.16 26.97 -22.37
N LEU A 45 7.45 25.92 -21.95
CA LEU A 45 7.75 25.21 -20.71
C LEU A 45 9.07 24.44 -20.76
N GLN A 46 9.62 24.17 -21.95
CA GLN A 46 10.96 23.58 -22.09
C GLN A 46 12.08 24.58 -21.77
N THR A 47 11.87 25.86 -22.10
CA THR A 47 12.88 26.91 -21.94
C THR A 47 12.67 27.73 -20.67
N GLN A 48 11.43 27.77 -20.17
CA GLN A 48 11.01 28.53 -18.99
C GLN A 48 10.08 27.68 -18.12
N PRO A 49 10.63 26.77 -17.30
CA PRO A 49 9.84 26.08 -16.27
C PRO A 49 9.28 27.09 -15.26
N PHE A 50 8.22 26.70 -14.56
CA PHE A 50 7.62 27.56 -13.54
C PHE A 50 8.62 27.87 -12.41
N GLY A 51 8.75 29.15 -12.07
CA GLY A 51 9.64 29.61 -11.00
C GLY A 51 9.06 29.52 -9.59
N SER A 52 7.78 29.17 -9.44
CA SER A 52 7.12 29.01 -8.14
C SER A 52 5.89 28.11 -8.22
N TRP A 53 5.52 27.50 -7.10
CA TRP A 53 4.28 26.74 -6.98
C TRP A 53 3.03 27.58 -7.19
N GLU A 54 3.03 28.86 -6.79
CA GLU A 54 1.89 29.75 -7.06
C GLU A 54 1.68 29.95 -8.56
N ALA A 55 2.75 30.19 -9.32
CA ALA A 55 2.65 30.36 -10.77
C ALA A 55 2.16 29.06 -11.45
N LEU A 56 2.72 27.92 -11.06
CA LEU A 56 2.34 26.61 -11.58
C LEU A 56 0.86 26.30 -11.29
N LEU A 57 0.44 26.44 -10.03
CA LEU A 57 -0.93 26.13 -9.63
C LEU A 57 -1.93 27.08 -10.29
N ARG A 58 -1.63 28.38 -10.38
CA ARG A 58 -2.50 29.33 -11.11
C ARG A 58 -2.68 28.91 -12.57
N TYR A 59 -1.58 28.56 -13.23
CA TYR A 59 -1.63 28.08 -14.62
C TYR A 59 -2.51 26.81 -14.75
N ILE A 60 -2.39 25.85 -13.83
CA ILE A 60 -3.26 24.65 -13.83
C ILE A 60 -4.74 25.06 -13.78
N PHE A 61 -5.12 25.88 -12.80
CA PHE A 61 -6.52 26.28 -12.60
C PHE A 61 -7.06 27.11 -13.76
N ASP A 62 -6.25 28.01 -14.34
CA ASP A 62 -6.69 28.95 -15.37
C ASP A 62 -6.72 28.32 -16.78
N HIS A 63 -5.82 27.37 -17.06
CA HIS A 63 -5.61 26.89 -18.43
C HIS A 63 -5.79 25.39 -18.62
N LEU A 64 -5.53 24.57 -17.59
CA LEU A 64 -5.59 23.11 -17.73
C LEU A 64 -6.91 22.51 -17.30
N VAL A 65 -7.54 23.03 -16.24
CA VAL A 65 -8.75 22.42 -15.64
C VAL A 65 -9.89 22.26 -16.65
N SER A 66 -10.04 23.21 -17.59
CA SER A 66 -11.05 23.13 -18.66
C SER A 66 -10.86 21.94 -19.62
N LYS A 67 -9.61 21.47 -19.80
CA LYS A 67 -9.24 20.39 -20.74
C LYS A 67 -8.98 19.06 -20.01
N MET A 68 -8.44 19.14 -18.80
CA MET A 68 -7.96 18.02 -17.98
C MET A 68 -8.32 18.27 -16.52
N PRO A 69 -9.59 18.06 -16.13
CA PRO A 69 -10.05 18.39 -14.78
C PRO A 69 -9.44 17.48 -13.70
N LEU A 70 -8.99 16.27 -14.05
CA LEU A 70 -8.40 15.33 -13.09
C LEU A 70 -6.91 15.64 -12.88
N ILE A 71 -6.58 16.16 -11.70
CA ILE A 71 -5.21 16.44 -11.28
C ILE A 71 -4.86 15.52 -10.11
N ILE A 72 -3.78 14.76 -10.24
CA ILE A 72 -3.32 13.81 -9.23
C ILE A 72 -1.90 14.18 -8.84
N ILE A 73 -1.69 14.45 -7.55
CA ILE A 73 -0.38 14.65 -6.95
C ILE A 73 -0.13 13.50 -5.98
N ASP A 74 0.68 12.54 -6.43
CA ASP A 74 1.14 11.42 -5.62
C ASP A 74 2.35 11.82 -4.78
N GLU A 75 2.41 11.28 -3.57
CA GLU A 75 3.39 11.62 -2.54
C GLU A 75 3.50 13.13 -2.21
N PHE A 76 2.36 13.83 -2.17
CA PHE A 76 2.21 15.25 -1.81
C PHE A 76 3.01 15.71 -0.57
N PRO A 77 3.20 14.90 0.50
CA PRO A 77 4.07 15.27 1.61
C PRO A 77 5.47 15.72 1.19
N TYR A 78 6.05 15.12 0.15
CA TYR A 78 7.40 15.50 -0.28
C TYR A 78 7.46 16.91 -0.88
N LEU A 79 6.38 17.36 -1.54
CA LEU A 79 6.26 18.75 -1.98
C LEU A 79 6.16 19.72 -0.80
N CYS A 80 5.43 19.33 0.24
CA CYS A 80 5.28 20.18 1.42
C CYS A 80 6.56 20.23 2.27
N ILE A 81 7.37 19.17 2.23
CA ILE A 81 8.69 19.13 2.87
C ILE A 81 9.66 20.07 2.14
N SER A 82 9.66 20.06 0.80
CA SER A 82 10.53 20.95 0.01
C SER A 82 10.06 22.41 0.01
N ASN A 83 8.75 22.66 0.11
CA ASN A 83 8.18 23.99 0.33
C ASN A 83 7.02 23.95 1.34
N THR A 84 7.30 24.41 2.57
CA THR A 84 6.33 24.42 3.68
C THR A 84 5.17 25.41 3.49
N ALA A 85 5.30 26.39 2.57
CA ALA A 85 4.23 27.32 2.24
C ALA A 85 3.24 26.74 1.22
N LEU A 86 3.56 25.62 0.55
CA LEU A 86 2.73 25.03 -0.50
C LEU A 86 1.28 24.76 -0.08
N PRO A 87 0.97 24.19 1.10
CA PRO A 87 -0.42 24.00 1.53
C PRO A 87 -1.21 25.31 1.58
N SER A 88 -0.59 26.39 2.04
CA SER A 88 -1.20 27.72 2.13
C SER A 88 -1.37 28.37 0.75
N ILE A 89 -0.40 28.18 -0.16
CA ILE A 89 -0.51 28.63 -1.55
C ILE A 89 -1.67 27.92 -2.25
N LEU A 90 -1.76 26.59 -2.10
CA LEU A 90 -2.84 25.79 -2.66
C LEU A 90 -4.19 26.21 -2.08
N GLN A 91 -4.27 26.46 -0.77
CA GLN A 91 -5.49 26.96 -0.13
C GLN A 91 -5.95 28.29 -0.75
N LYS A 92 -5.03 29.26 -0.87
CA LYS A 92 -5.31 30.58 -1.47
C LYS A 92 -5.92 30.42 -2.87
N ILE A 93 -5.29 29.63 -3.73
CA ILE A 93 -5.74 29.42 -5.12
C ILE A 93 -7.07 28.65 -5.15
N TRP A 94 -7.24 27.66 -4.28
CA TRP A 94 -8.49 26.91 -4.16
C TRP A 94 -9.67 27.79 -3.73
N ASP A 95 -9.45 28.69 -2.78
CA ASP A 95 -10.47 29.63 -2.32
C ASP A 95 -10.84 30.67 -3.39
N GLU A 96 -9.86 31.11 -4.19
CA GLU A 96 -10.06 32.06 -5.29
C GLU A 96 -10.75 31.43 -6.51
N LYS A 97 -10.38 30.21 -6.88
CA LYS A 97 -10.75 29.62 -8.19
C LYS A 97 -11.39 28.23 -8.09
N GLY A 98 -11.04 27.46 -7.07
CA GLY A 98 -11.39 26.05 -6.95
C GLY A 98 -12.89 25.80 -6.84
N LYS A 99 -13.61 26.64 -6.07
CA LYS A 99 -15.05 26.50 -5.84
C LYS A 99 -15.91 26.59 -7.11
N GLU A 100 -15.46 27.35 -8.10
CA GLU A 100 -16.18 27.56 -9.37
C GLU A 100 -15.65 26.65 -10.49
N SER A 101 -14.52 25.99 -10.27
CA SER A 101 -13.89 25.11 -11.25
C SER A 101 -14.40 23.68 -11.15
N ASN A 102 -14.40 22.96 -12.28
CA ASN A 102 -14.70 21.53 -12.34
C ASN A 102 -13.47 20.64 -12.02
N ILE A 103 -12.51 21.15 -11.24
CA ILE A 103 -11.29 20.41 -10.88
C ILE A 103 -11.62 19.21 -9.99
N PHE A 104 -11.00 18.08 -10.30
CA PHE A 104 -10.95 16.90 -9.44
C PHE A 104 -9.50 16.69 -9.00
N LEU A 105 -9.15 17.30 -7.87
CA LEU A 105 -7.81 17.24 -7.29
C LEU A 105 -7.69 16.08 -6.30
N ILE A 106 -6.75 15.17 -6.56
CA ILE A 106 -6.37 14.10 -5.65
C ILE A 106 -4.98 14.39 -5.09
N LEU A 107 -4.89 14.51 -3.77
CA LEU A 107 -3.63 14.56 -3.02
C LEU A 107 -3.49 13.26 -2.23
N CYS A 108 -2.37 12.56 -2.39
CA CYS A 108 -2.08 11.37 -1.60
C CYS A 108 -0.63 11.32 -1.15
N GLY A 109 -0.36 10.43 -0.19
CA GLY A 109 0.99 10.18 0.28
C GLY A 109 1.06 9.00 1.23
N SER A 110 2.22 8.37 1.30
CA SER A 110 2.54 7.29 2.23
C SER A 110 2.95 7.79 3.61
N TYR A 111 3.37 9.06 3.72
CA TYR A 111 3.84 9.64 4.97
C TYR A 111 2.66 10.06 5.87
N MET A 112 2.02 9.06 6.49
CA MET A 112 0.75 9.20 7.22
C MET A 112 0.82 10.22 8.36
N SER A 113 1.88 10.23 9.17
CA SER A 113 2.01 11.19 10.27
C SER A 113 2.05 12.64 9.78
N PHE A 114 2.72 12.89 8.64
CA PHE A 114 2.72 14.20 7.99
C PHE A 114 1.34 14.53 7.41
N MET A 115 0.73 13.59 6.69
CA MET A 115 -0.61 13.76 6.14
C MET A 115 -1.62 14.08 7.25
N GLU A 116 -1.60 13.35 8.36
CA GLU A 116 -2.49 13.55 9.50
C GLU A 116 -2.32 14.93 10.14
N LYS A 117 -1.08 15.40 10.30
CA LYS A 117 -0.78 16.63 11.02
C LYS A 117 -0.90 17.88 10.14
N GLU A 118 -0.26 17.86 8.98
CA GLU A 118 -0.03 19.06 8.15
C GLU A 118 -1.06 19.19 7.02
N VAL A 119 -1.71 18.10 6.60
CA VAL A 119 -2.69 18.08 5.49
C VAL A 119 -4.12 17.83 5.98
N LEU A 120 -4.30 16.95 6.98
CA LEU A 120 -5.60 16.50 7.48
C LEU A 120 -5.96 17.08 8.85
N GLY A 121 -5.01 17.74 9.53
CA GLY A 121 -5.21 18.31 10.85
C GLY A 121 -6.16 19.49 10.82
N SER A 122 -6.88 19.76 11.91
CA SER A 122 -7.86 20.87 12.00
C SER A 122 -7.27 22.26 11.75
N LYS A 123 -5.96 22.42 11.95
CA LYS A 123 -5.19 23.64 11.66
C LYS A 123 -4.61 23.67 10.25
N SER A 124 -4.75 22.59 9.46
CA SER A 124 -4.24 22.54 8.10
C SER A 124 -5.02 23.49 7.20
N PRO A 125 -4.34 24.25 6.32
CA PRO A 125 -4.95 25.03 5.24
C PRO A 125 -6.07 24.30 4.47
N LEU A 126 -5.97 22.97 4.34
CA LEU A 126 -6.82 22.14 3.50
C LEU A 126 -8.01 21.48 4.24
N PHE A 127 -8.08 21.57 5.58
CA PHE A 127 -9.05 20.83 6.43
C PHE A 127 -10.52 21.01 6.02
N GLY A 128 -10.89 22.23 5.60
CA GLY A 128 -12.26 22.58 5.20
C GLY A 128 -12.54 22.56 3.69
N ARG A 129 -11.57 22.14 2.87
CA ARG A 129 -11.65 22.18 1.40
C ARG A 129 -11.66 20.80 0.76
N ARG A 130 -11.49 19.76 1.57
CA ARG A 130 -11.62 18.36 1.15
C ARG A 130 -13.09 17.99 0.96
N THR A 131 -13.39 17.28 -0.13
CA THR A 131 -14.72 16.74 -0.42
C THR A 131 -14.78 15.22 -0.24
N GLY A 132 -13.63 14.56 -0.06
CA GLY A 132 -13.55 13.13 0.19
C GLY A 132 -12.22 12.75 0.85
N GLN A 133 -12.22 11.61 1.56
CA GLN A 133 -11.04 11.04 2.20
C GLN A 133 -11.13 9.51 2.12
N ILE A 134 -10.05 8.88 1.68
CA ILE A 134 -9.94 7.41 1.60
C ILE A 134 -8.66 6.99 2.30
N ALA A 135 -8.80 6.23 3.39
CA ALA A 135 -7.69 5.50 4.00
C ALA A 135 -7.56 4.15 3.29
N LEU A 136 -6.54 4.00 2.45
CA LEU A 136 -6.27 2.72 1.79
C LEU A 136 -5.55 1.79 2.77
N HIS A 137 -6.30 0.84 3.34
CA HIS A 137 -5.76 -0.19 4.20
C HIS A 137 -5.02 -1.27 3.39
N PRO A 138 -4.10 -2.02 4.02
CA PRO A 138 -3.57 -3.24 3.43
C PRO A 138 -4.72 -4.16 3.01
N LEU A 139 -4.53 -4.87 1.89
CA LEU A 139 -5.49 -5.88 1.45
C LEU A 139 -5.70 -6.90 2.56
N SER A 140 -6.96 -7.23 2.81
CA SER A 140 -7.31 -8.31 3.72
C SER A 140 -6.92 -9.65 3.09
N PHE A 141 -6.83 -10.69 3.92
CA PHE A 141 -6.60 -12.03 3.40
C PHE A 141 -7.77 -12.45 2.49
N GLU A 142 -8.99 -12.07 2.83
CA GLU A 142 -10.19 -12.33 2.06
C GLU A 142 -10.10 -11.76 0.64
N ASP A 143 -9.43 -10.61 0.47
CA ASP A 143 -9.24 -9.97 -0.83
C ASP A 143 -8.31 -10.78 -1.76
N LEU A 144 -7.43 -11.63 -1.22
CA LEU A 144 -6.53 -12.47 -2.05
C LEU A 144 -7.32 -13.40 -2.98
N LYS A 145 -8.54 -13.79 -2.60
CA LYS A 145 -9.45 -14.59 -3.44
C LYS A 145 -9.77 -13.89 -4.76
N LEU A 146 -9.82 -12.56 -4.77
CA LEU A 146 -10.08 -11.75 -5.96
C LEU A 146 -8.83 -11.62 -6.86
N PHE A 147 -7.63 -11.69 -6.28
CA PHE A 147 -6.36 -11.62 -7.03
C PHE A 147 -5.93 -12.96 -7.62
N PHE A 148 -6.31 -14.07 -6.97
CA PHE A 148 -5.91 -15.42 -7.34
C PHE A 148 -7.12 -16.34 -7.61
N PRO A 149 -7.95 -16.02 -8.63
CA PRO A 149 -9.18 -16.77 -8.90
C PRO A 149 -8.92 -18.22 -9.33
N ARG A 150 -7.69 -18.55 -9.75
CA ARG A 150 -7.29 -19.89 -10.25
C ARG A 150 -6.70 -20.82 -9.20
N TYR A 151 -6.45 -20.34 -7.98
CA TYR A 151 -5.97 -21.23 -6.91
C TYR A 151 -7.14 -22.11 -6.46
N SER A 152 -6.90 -23.41 -6.38
CA SER A 152 -7.82 -24.36 -5.75
C SER A 152 -8.00 -24.04 -4.25
N GLU A 153 -9.06 -24.54 -3.64
CA GLU A 153 -9.30 -24.35 -2.19
C GLU A 153 -8.18 -24.94 -1.32
N GLU A 154 -7.50 -25.99 -1.80
CA GLU A 154 -6.35 -26.61 -1.13
C GLU A 154 -5.13 -25.67 -1.16
N GLU A 155 -4.72 -25.22 -2.35
CA GLU A 155 -3.60 -24.27 -2.51
C GLU A 155 -3.84 -22.96 -1.73
N ARG A 156 -5.09 -22.50 -1.63
CA ARG A 156 -5.46 -21.33 -0.81
C ARG A 156 -5.26 -21.58 0.67
N THR A 157 -5.58 -22.78 1.14
CA THR A 157 -5.44 -23.16 2.54
C THR A 157 -3.98 -23.20 2.93
N ASP A 158 -3.12 -23.78 2.08
CA ASP A 158 -1.69 -23.88 2.36
C ASP A 158 -1.00 -22.53 2.37
N VAL A 159 -1.30 -21.67 1.39
CA VAL A 159 -0.80 -20.28 1.38
C VAL A 159 -1.26 -19.53 2.64
N ASN A 160 -2.50 -19.74 3.09
CA ASN A 160 -2.99 -19.09 4.31
C ASN A 160 -2.23 -19.55 5.55
N ILE A 161 -2.07 -20.87 5.72
CA ILE A 161 -1.34 -21.43 6.85
C ILE A 161 0.11 -20.91 6.84
N ALA A 162 0.77 -20.90 5.68
CA ALA A 162 2.12 -20.39 5.51
C ALA A 162 2.25 -18.92 5.90
N ILE A 163 1.39 -18.04 5.36
CA ILE A 163 1.43 -16.60 5.65
C ILE A 163 1.11 -16.33 7.12
N TYR A 164 0.11 -17.02 7.67
CA TYR A 164 -0.32 -16.80 9.04
C TYR A 164 0.74 -17.25 10.04
N LEU A 165 1.39 -18.40 9.79
CA LEU A 165 2.53 -18.88 10.56
C LEU A 165 3.66 -17.83 10.58
N PHE A 166 4.00 -17.27 9.41
CA PHE A 166 4.99 -16.21 9.28
C PHE A 166 4.62 -14.93 10.03
N LYS A 167 3.36 -14.48 9.89
CA LYS A 167 2.84 -13.30 10.57
C LYS A 167 2.96 -13.44 12.08
N LEU A 168 2.54 -14.58 12.63
CA LEU A 168 2.64 -14.84 14.07
C LEU A 168 4.09 -14.95 14.54
N ALA A 169 5.00 -15.47 13.70
CA ALA A 169 6.41 -15.58 14.03
C ALA A 169 7.07 -14.19 14.14
N ILE A 170 6.81 -13.30 13.17
CA ILE A 170 7.30 -11.91 13.18
C ILE A 170 6.75 -11.13 14.39
N GLN A 171 5.49 -11.39 14.75
CA GLN A 171 4.83 -10.72 15.89
C GLN A 171 5.16 -11.35 17.24
N ASP A 172 6.05 -12.35 17.27
CA ASP A 172 6.45 -13.10 18.46
C ASP A 172 5.27 -13.65 19.28
N LYS A 173 4.24 -14.13 18.58
CA LYS A 173 2.98 -14.60 19.21
C LYS A 173 3.01 -16.07 19.61
N PHE A 174 4.09 -16.79 19.32
CA PHE A 174 4.27 -18.18 19.74
C PHE A 174 5.74 -18.54 19.93
N ASP A 175 5.99 -19.45 20.87
CA ASP A 175 7.25 -20.17 21.03
C ASP A 175 7.18 -21.57 20.39
N LYS A 176 6.01 -22.21 20.49
CA LYS A 176 5.69 -23.51 19.88
C LYS A 176 4.44 -23.42 19.00
N ALA A 177 4.54 -23.89 17.77
CA ALA A 177 3.40 -24.06 16.87
C ALA A 177 3.24 -25.53 16.47
N TYR A 178 1.99 -25.99 16.40
CA TYR A 178 1.65 -27.32 15.91
C TYR A 178 0.74 -27.20 14.69
N ILE A 179 1.22 -27.67 13.55
CA ILE A 179 0.49 -27.65 12.29
C ILE A 179 -0.11 -29.05 12.07
N ILE A 180 -1.44 -29.11 11.93
CA ILE A 180 -2.15 -30.35 11.60
C ILE A 180 -2.36 -30.35 10.10
N SER A 181 -1.43 -30.94 9.35
CA SER A 181 -1.56 -31.07 7.89
C SER A 181 -0.78 -32.28 7.37
N GLY A 182 -1.34 -32.92 6.35
CA GLY A 182 -0.66 -33.94 5.55
C GLY A 182 0.03 -33.35 4.31
N ASP A 183 -0.08 -32.05 4.08
CA ASP A 183 0.37 -31.41 2.84
C ASP A 183 1.85 -31.00 2.89
N SER A 184 2.64 -31.54 1.97
CA SER A 184 4.06 -31.22 1.84
C SER A 184 4.32 -29.80 1.37
N ASP A 185 3.33 -29.11 0.79
CA ASP A 185 3.50 -27.76 0.24
C ASP A 185 3.70 -26.70 1.33
N LEU A 186 3.46 -27.07 2.60
CA LEU A 186 3.79 -26.24 3.77
C LEU A 186 5.27 -26.30 4.17
N ILE A 187 6.04 -27.27 3.66
CA ILE A 187 7.46 -27.46 4.02
C ILE A 187 8.30 -26.18 3.83
N PRO A 188 8.24 -25.48 2.69
CA PRO A 188 9.04 -24.27 2.48
C PRO A 188 8.73 -23.18 3.51
N SER A 189 7.45 -23.05 3.89
CA SER A 189 7.03 -22.05 4.88
C SER A 189 7.56 -22.37 6.29
N ILE A 190 7.55 -23.65 6.68
CA ILE A 190 8.06 -24.11 7.97
C ILE A 190 9.58 -23.92 8.03
N GLU A 191 10.30 -24.30 6.98
CA GLU A 191 11.76 -24.15 6.92
C GLU A 191 12.17 -22.69 7.00
N ALA A 192 11.48 -21.81 6.27
CA ALA A 192 11.81 -20.40 6.26
C ALA A 192 11.55 -19.74 7.63
N VAL A 193 10.51 -20.15 8.38
CA VAL A 193 10.33 -19.71 9.78
C VAL A 193 11.44 -20.24 10.68
N LYS A 194 11.86 -21.50 10.56
CA LYS A 194 12.97 -22.05 11.36
C LYS A 194 14.29 -21.35 11.11
N ILE A 195 14.58 -20.99 9.86
CA ILE A 195 15.80 -20.28 9.47
C ILE A 195 15.80 -18.86 10.06
N LEU A 196 14.68 -18.13 9.92
CA LEU A 196 14.60 -16.73 10.34
C LEU A 196 14.37 -16.56 11.85
N PHE A 197 13.74 -17.54 12.51
CA PHE A 197 13.41 -17.52 13.93
C PHE A 197 13.85 -18.83 14.61
N PRO A 198 15.17 -19.06 14.80
CA PRO A 198 15.70 -20.36 15.24
C PRO A 198 15.25 -20.81 16.64
N HIS A 199 14.77 -19.89 17.47
CA HIS A 199 14.25 -20.17 18.81
C HIS A 199 12.81 -20.72 18.79
N LYS A 200 12.09 -20.62 17.66
CA LYS A 200 10.71 -21.09 17.53
C LYS A 200 10.66 -22.56 17.16
N GLN A 201 9.83 -23.31 17.87
CA GLN A 201 9.63 -24.74 17.66
C GLN A 201 8.36 -24.98 16.83
N ILE A 202 8.49 -25.73 15.74
CA ILE A 202 7.36 -26.11 14.88
C ILE A 202 7.28 -27.62 14.79
N GLY A 203 6.17 -28.16 15.30
CA GLY A 203 5.79 -29.56 15.13
C GLY A 203 4.71 -29.71 14.06
N VAL A 204 4.75 -30.81 13.32
CA VAL A 204 3.70 -31.18 12.36
C VAL A 204 3.09 -32.49 12.78
N THR A 205 1.76 -32.55 12.80
CA THR A 205 1.01 -33.80 12.95
C THR A 205 0.19 -34.07 11.70
N ILE A 206 0.21 -35.32 11.26
CA ILE A 206 -0.45 -35.78 10.04
C ILE A 206 -1.68 -36.57 10.47
N PRO A 207 -2.88 -36.27 9.94
CA PRO A 207 -4.08 -37.05 10.21
C PRO A 207 -3.87 -38.54 9.92
N ILE A 208 -4.43 -39.38 10.78
CA ILE A 208 -4.29 -40.83 10.75
C ILE A 208 -4.89 -41.35 9.42
N GLY A 209 -4.09 -42.08 8.66
CA GLY A 209 -4.48 -42.63 7.34
C GLY A 209 -3.85 -41.93 6.13
N ARG A 210 -3.18 -40.78 6.28
CA ARG A 210 -2.41 -40.14 5.20
C ARG A 210 -0.91 -40.39 5.32
N ARG A 211 -0.22 -40.58 4.17
CA ARG A 211 1.25 -40.73 4.10
C ARG A 211 1.88 -39.37 3.73
N ALA A 212 2.68 -38.81 4.62
CA ALA A 212 3.56 -37.67 4.33
C ALA A 212 4.89 -37.80 5.09
N GLU A 213 5.75 -38.72 4.63
CA GLU A 213 7.01 -39.06 5.31
C GLU A 213 8.02 -37.91 5.33
N LEU A 214 8.02 -37.06 4.29
CA LEU A 214 8.94 -35.92 4.17
C LEU A 214 8.65 -34.83 5.22
N LEU A 215 7.37 -34.56 5.53
CA LEU A 215 6.98 -33.62 6.58
C LEU A 215 7.44 -34.06 7.98
N LYS A 216 7.38 -35.37 8.26
CA LYS A 216 7.78 -35.94 9.55
C LYS A 216 9.28 -35.78 9.84
N GLN A 217 10.11 -35.74 8.80
CA GLN A 217 11.56 -35.60 8.95
C GLN A 217 11.98 -34.16 9.26
N LYS A 218 11.21 -33.17 8.80
CA LYS A 218 11.54 -31.75 8.95
C LYS A 218 10.97 -31.11 10.22
N CYS A 219 10.12 -31.80 10.98
CA CYS A 219 9.38 -31.23 12.12
C CYS A 219 9.53 -32.04 13.41
N GLU A 220 9.40 -31.37 14.55
CA GLU A 220 9.41 -32.06 15.85
C GLU A 220 8.13 -32.90 16.01
N LYS A 221 8.28 -34.13 16.52
CA LYS A 221 7.11 -35.00 16.78
C LYS A 221 6.29 -34.44 17.92
N LEU A 222 4.96 -34.52 17.79
CA LEU A 222 4.04 -34.28 18.91
C LEU A 222 4.34 -35.31 20.00
N ASP A 223 4.68 -34.87 21.20
CA ASP A 223 4.97 -35.72 22.36
C ASP A 223 3.93 -35.49 23.47
N ASN A 224 3.84 -36.46 24.38
CA ASN A 224 2.86 -36.44 25.47
C ASN A 224 3.10 -35.31 26.49
N SER A 225 4.22 -34.59 26.37
CA SER A 225 4.51 -33.41 27.19
C SER A 225 3.74 -32.16 26.72
N CYS A 226 3.20 -32.17 25.50
CA CYS A 226 2.36 -31.10 24.99
C CYS A 226 1.03 -31.01 25.77
N PRO A 227 0.71 -29.87 26.41
CA PRO A 227 -0.54 -29.71 27.18
C PRO A 227 -1.81 -29.92 26.34
N TYR A 228 -1.70 -29.79 25.03
CA TYR A 228 -2.78 -29.95 24.06
C TYR A 228 -2.75 -31.30 23.34
N TYR A 229 -1.88 -32.23 23.75
CA TYR A 229 -1.68 -33.52 23.08
C TYR A 229 -3.00 -34.26 22.85
N SER A 230 -3.82 -34.42 23.88
CA SER A 230 -5.10 -35.15 23.78
C SER A 230 -6.07 -34.49 22.78
N LYS A 231 -6.12 -33.16 22.77
CA LYS A 231 -6.98 -32.38 21.86
C LYS A 231 -6.49 -32.48 20.42
N ILE A 232 -5.20 -32.29 20.18
CA ILE A 232 -4.57 -32.38 18.86
C ILE A 232 -4.64 -33.81 18.30
N TYR A 233 -4.39 -34.81 19.14
CA TYR A 233 -4.49 -36.22 18.79
C TYR A 233 -5.91 -36.60 18.36
N ASN A 234 -6.93 -36.07 19.06
CA ASN A 234 -8.32 -36.28 18.67
C ASN A 234 -8.67 -35.61 17.33
N TYR A 235 -8.14 -34.42 17.02
CA TYR A 235 -8.31 -33.80 15.71
C TYR A 235 -7.62 -34.58 14.58
N SER A 236 -6.50 -35.25 14.86
CA SER A 236 -5.80 -36.09 13.86
C SER A 236 -6.50 -37.42 13.55
N LYS A 237 -7.55 -37.81 14.29
CA LYS A 237 -8.36 -39.01 14.02
C LYS A 237 -9.45 -38.81 12.97
N TYR A 238 -9.76 -37.56 12.63
CA TYR A 238 -10.74 -37.18 11.60
C TYR A 238 -10.02 -36.72 10.33
#